data_AF-A0A0H4R278-F1
#
_entry.id   AF-A0A0H4R278-F1
#
_cell.length_a   1.000
_cell.length_b   1.000
_cell.length_c   1.000
_cell.angle_alpha   90.00
_cell.angle_beta   90.00
_cell.angle_gamma   90.00
#
_symmetry.space_group_name_H-M   'P 1'
#
loop_
_entity.id
_entity.type
_entity.pdbx_description
1 polymer ?
#
loop_
_entity_poly.entity_id
_entity_poly.type
_entity_poly.pdbx_seq_one_letter_code
_entity_poly.pdbx_strand_id
1 'polypeptide(L)' 'MRIKLFSVLAEKIGPTIELDLPETFTAQNILERIKSLHPDYEDVLDQSLVAVNEEYTNDEKISLESVDEIAIIPPVSGG' A
#
# COMPACT_ATOMS: atom_id res chain seq x y z
N MET A 1 -10.78 -0.43 -4.95
CA MET A 1 -10.39 -0.81 -3.58
C MET A 1 -9.84 0.42 -2.86
N ARG A 2 -10.26 0.70 -1.62
CA ARG A 2 -9.75 1.83 -0.83
C ARG A 2 -8.60 1.35 0.05
N ILE A 3 -7.44 1.98 -0.09
CA ILE A 3 -6.21 1.61 0.63
C ILE A 3 -5.87 2.71 1.63
N LYS A 4 -5.60 2.33 2.88
CA LYS A 4 -5.18 3.26 3.94
C LYS A 4 -3.70 3.62 3.78
N LEU A 5 -3.41 4.90 3.92
CA LEU A 5 -2.04 5.43 3.94
C LEU A 5 -1.69 5.90 5.35
N PHE A 6 -0.42 5.79 5.72
CA PHE A 6 0.09 6.19 7.03
C PHE A 6 1.30 7.13 6.91
N SER A 7 1.67 7.77 8.02
CA SER A 7 2.86 8.64 8.12
C SER A 7 2.89 9.70 7.00
N VAL A 8 4.07 9.99 6.45
CA VAL A 8 4.28 10.97 5.38
C VAL A 8 3.39 10.74 4.17
N LEU A 9 3.02 9.49 3.84
CA LEU A 9 2.09 9.22 2.73
C LEU A 9 0.70 9.76 3.04
N ALA A 10 0.21 9.56 4.27
CA ALA A 10 -1.09 10.09 4.71
C ALA A 10 -1.14 11.62 4.71
N GLU A 11 -0.05 12.25 5.18
CA GLU A 11 0.06 13.71 5.26
C GLU A 11 0.13 14.37 3.88
N LYS A 12 0.76 13.70 2.91
CA LYS A 12 1.06 14.28 1.60
C LYS A 12 0.10 13.90 0.49
N ILE A 13 -0.35 12.65 0.47
CA ILE A 13 -1.29 12.13 -0.54
C ILE A 13 -2.72 12.21 -0.01
N GLY A 14 -2.90 11.92 1.28
CA GLY A 14 -4.20 11.85 1.94
C GLY A 14 -4.35 10.54 2.72
N PRO A 15 -5.34 10.43 3.62
CA PRO A 15 -5.48 9.28 4.52
C PRO A 15 -5.77 7.96 3.80
N THR A 16 -6.30 8.02 2.57
CA THR A 16 -6.59 6.86 1.74
C THR A 16 -6.41 7.16 0.25
N ILE A 17 -6.12 6.14 -0.55
CA ILE A 17 -6.12 6.19 -2.02
C ILE A 17 -7.04 5.10 -2.59
N GLU A 18 -7.71 5.39 -3.71
CA GLU A 18 -8.51 4.39 -4.43
C GLU A 18 -7.71 3.79 -5.58
N LEU A 19 -7.56 2.46 -5.57
CA LEU A 19 -6.89 1.71 -6.64
C LEU A 19 -7.86 0.70 -7.27
N ASP A 20 -7.76 0.57 -8.59
CA ASP A 20 -8.31 -0.55 -9.32
C ASP A 20 -7.32 -1.72 -9.25
N LEU A 21 -7.71 -2.76 -8.52
CA LEU A 21 -6.93 -3.98 -8.35
C LEU A 21 -7.53 -5.12 -9.20
N PRO A 22 -6.69 -5.98 -9.80
CA PRO A 22 -7.17 -7.21 -10.43
C PRO A 22 -7.72 -8.19 -9.39
N GLU A 23 -8.42 -9.25 -9.85
CA GLU A 23 -8.95 -10.31 -8.98
C GLU A 23 -7.89 -10.97 -8.10
N THR A 24 -6.65 -11.06 -8.60
CA THR A 24 -5.49 -11.49 -7.83
C THR A 24 -4.34 -10.51 -8.01
N PHE A 25 -3.72 -10.08 -6.92
CA PHE A 25 -2.60 -9.15 -6.89
C PHE A 25 -1.55 -9.57 -5.87
N THR A 26 -0.38 -8.95 -5.89
CA THR A 26 0.62 -9.05 -4.81
C THR A 26 0.82 -7.70 -4.13
N ALA A 27 1.49 -7.70 -2.98
CA ALA A 27 1.92 -6.48 -2.30
C ALA A 27 2.71 -5.54 -3.24
N GLN A 28 3.60 -6.09 -4.06
CA GLN A 28 4.39 -5.33 -5.02
C GLN A 28 3.52 -4.63 -6.06
N ASN A 29 2.47 -5.29 -6.58
CA ASN A 29 1.57 -4.67 -7.56
C ASN A 29 0.87 -3.43 -6.98
N ILE A 30 0.54 -3.44 -5.69
CA ILE A 30 -0.07 -2.29 -5.01
C ILE A 30 0.93 -1.14 -4.93
N LEU A 31 2.15 -1.40 -4.45
CA LEU A 31 3.19 -0.38 -4.33
C LEU A 31 3.54 0.23 -5.69
N GLU A 32 3.73 -0.59 -6.72
CA GLU A 32 3.99 -0.13 -8.10
C GLU A 32 2.85 0.74 -8.63
N ARG A 33 1.59 0.38 -8.36
CA ARG A 33 0.45 1.19 -8.78
C ARG A 33 0.44 2.54 -8.07
N ILE A 34 0.75 2.60 -6.77
CA ILE A 34 0.83 3.87 -6.04
C ILE A 34 1.99 4.72 -6.56
N LYS A 35 3.18 4.14 -6.81
CA LYS A 35 4.34 4.83 -7.41
C LYS A 35 3.99 5.45 -8.76
N SER A 36 3.28 4.72 -9.62
CA SER A 36 2.86 5.24 -10.92
C SER A 36 1.94 6.47 -10.83
N LEU A 37 1.20 6.62 -9.73
CA LEU A 37 0.32 7.77 -9.47
C LEU A 37 1.04 8.89 -8.72
N HIS A 38 2.04 8.55 -7.91
CA HIS A 38 2.74 9.43 -6.99
C HIS A 38 4.27 9.21 -7.03
N PRO A 39 4.94 9.50 -8.16
CA PRO A 39 6.36 9.21 -8.36
C PRO A 39 7.28 9.97 -7.38
N ASP A 40 6.84 11.13 -6.88
CA ASP A 40 7.57 11.92 -5.86
C ASP A 40 7.80 11.17 -4.53
N TYR A 41 7.12 10.04 -4.31
CA TYR A 41 7.21 9.23 -3.10
C TYR A 41 7.76 7.82 -3.32
N GLU A 42 8.39 7.56 -4.48
CA GLU A 42 8.98 6.25 -4.82
C GLU A 42 9.91 5.72 -3.71
N ASP A 43 10.84 6.54 -3.22
CA ASP A 43 11.81 6.16 -2.18
C ASP A 43 11.14 5.71 -0.86
N VAL A 44 10.01 6.33 -0.50
CA VAL A 44 9.24 5.97 0.71
C VAL A 44 8.48 4.68 0.45
N LEU A 45 7.88 4.54 -0.73
CA LEU A 45 7.10 3.36 -1.14
C LEU A 45 8.00 2.12 -1.31
N ASP A 46 9.25 2.29 -1.73
CA ASP A 46 10.26 1.22 -1.80
C ASP A 46 10.61 0.63 -0.43
N GLN A 47 10.49 1.44 0.61
CA GLN A 47 10.76 1.03 1.99
C GLN A 47 9.49 0.68 2.78
N SER A 48 8.32 0.81 2.16
CA SER A 48 7.03 0.58 2.80
C SER A 48 6.67 -0.91 2.81
N LEU A 49 6.02 -1.34 3.88
CA LEU A 49 5.37 -2.64 3.97
C LEU A 49 3.90 -2.52 3.59
N VAL A 50 3.31 -3.64 3.16
CA VAL A 50 1.87 -3.76 2.91
C VAL A 50 1.28 -4.67 3.99
N ALA A 51 0.19 -4.23 4.60
CA ALA A 51 -0.64 -5.06 5.47
C ALA A 51 -1.99 -5.31 4.79
N VAL A 52 -2.44 -6.56 4.82
CA VAL A 52 -3.75 -7.02 4.33
C VAL A 52 -4.47 -7.65 5.50
N ASN A 53 -5.69 -7.19 5.79
CA ASN A 53 -6.46 -7.62 6.96
C ASN A 53 -5.64 -7.57 8.27
N GLU A 54 -4.93 -6.46 8.48
CA GLU A 54 -4.06 -6.20 9.65
C GLU A 54 -2.81 -7.10 9.76
N GLU A 55 -2.54 -7.96 8.78
CA GLU A 55 -1.36 -8.83 8.74
C GLU A 55 -0.40 -8.40 7.63
N TYR A 56 0.91 -8.36 7.94
CA TYR A 56 1.92 -8.10 6.92
C TYR A 56 1.94 -9.25 5.92
N THR A 57 1.96 -8.87 4.65
CA THR A 57 2.03 -9.82 3.55
C THR A 57 3.35 -9.65 2.81
N ASN A 58 3.89 -10.77 2.35
CA ASN A 58 5.03 -10.78 1.45
C ASN A 58 4.52 -10.84 0.01
N ASP A 59 5.39 -11.03 -1.00
CA ASP A 59 5.02 -11.03 -2.42
C ASP A 59 4.21 -12.29 -2.86
N GLU A 60 3.31 -12.75 -2.01
CA GLU A 60 2.36 -13.82 -2.26
C GLU A 60 1.15 -13.30 -3.03
N LYS A 61 0.50 -14.19 -3.79
CA LYS A 61 -0.74 -13.85 -4.48
C LYS A 61 -1.90 -13.80 -3.50
N ILE A 62 -2.61 -12.67 -3.51
CA ILE A 62 -3.77 -12.40 -2.67
C ILE A 62 -5.02 -12.35 -3.56
N SER A 63 -6.10 -13.00 -3.14
CA SER A 63 -7.41 -12.87 -3.79
C SER A 63 -8.11 -11.61 -3.30
N LEU A 64 -8.61 -10.79 -4.22
CA LEU A 64 -9.36 -9.57 -3.90
C LEU A 64 -10.64 -9.88 -3.12
N GLU A 65 -11.23 -11.06 -3.31
CA GLU A 65 -12.45 -11.47 -2.62
C GLU A 65 -12.26 -11.73 -1.12
N SER A 66 -11.02 -12.00 -0.68
CA SER A 66 -10.67 -12.27 0.72
C SER A 66 -10.12 -11.05 1.46
N VAL A 67 -10.17 -9.86 0.83
CA VAL A 67 -9.56 -8.64 1.36
C VAL A 67 -10.63 -7.66 1.83
N ASP A 68 -10.67 -7.44 3.13
CA ASP A 68 -11.51 -6.40 3.74
C ASP A 68 -10.75 -5.08 3.83
N GLU A 69 -9.45 -5.13 4.09
CA GLU A 69 -8.62 -3.95 4.33
C GLU A 69 -7.20 -4.10 3.78
N ILE A 70 -6.67 -2.99 3.25
CA ILE A 70 -5.27 -2.84 2.86
C ILE A 70 -4.70 -1.56 3.46
N ALA A 71 -3.49 -1.64 4.01
CA ALA A 71 -2.74 -0.51 4.53
C ALA A 71 -1.30 -0.48 4.00
N ILE A 72 -0.80 0.72 3.68
CA ILE A 72 0.61 0.96 3.38
C ILE A 72 1.28 1.49 4.64
N ILE A 73 2.34 0.82 5.06
CA ILE A 73 3.07 1.09 6.30
C ILE A 73 4.49 1.56 5.93
N PRO A 74 4.72 2.88 5.79
CA PRO A 74 6.06 3.43 5.57
C PRO A 74 7.02 3.11 6.71
N PRO A 75 8.35 3.19 6.46
CA PRO A 75 9.32 3.10 7.55
C PRO A 75 9.01 4.17 8.60
N VAL A 76 8.93 3.74 9.86
CA VAL A 76 8.74 4.65 10.99
C VAL A 76 10.02 5.46 11.18
N SER A 77 9.93 6.78 11.12
CA SER A 77 11.06 7.68 11.41
C SER A 77 11.28 7.82 12.93
N GLY A 78 11.25 6.70 13.65
CA GLY A 78 11.40 6.68 15.10
C GLY A 78 12.73 7.33 15.50
N GLY A 79 12.64 8.40 16.29
CA GLY A 79 13.74 8.83 17.16
C GLY A 79 13.93 7.87 18.32
#